data_AF-A0A7W0Z7M7-F1
#
_entry.id   AF-A0A7W0Z7M7-F1
#
_cell.length_a   1.000
_cell.length_b   1.000
_cell.length_c   1.000
_cell.angle_alpha   90.00
_cell.angle_beta   90.00
_cell.angle_gamma   90.00
#
_symmetry.space_group_name_H-M   'P 1'
#
loop_
_entity.id
_entity.type
_entity.pdbx_description
1 polymer ?
#
loop_
_entity_poly.entity_id
_entity_poly.type
_entity_poly.pdbx_seq_one_letter_code
_entity_poly.pdbx_strand_id
1 'polypeptide(L)'
;MAVTFKTQQAGPLMQQGLFLAVFLSTVYTPQPLLRGWLAETAGLNPVTHVLELARQATVVGIEPSLAHTLPGVVALAGMGVFFGALCLVGVRRMGR
;
A
#
# COMPACT_ATOMS: atom_id res chain seq x y z
N MET A 1 -11.50 7.28 1.62
CA MET A 1 -12.94 7.55 1.88
C MET A 1 -13.30 7.65 3.36
N ALA A 2 -12.35 7.74 4.31
CA ALA A 2 -12.63 7.95 5.73
C ALA A 2 -12.23 9.33 6.26
N VAL A 3 -11.40 10.06 5.50
CA VAL A 3 -10.94 11.41 5.88
C VAL A 3 -12.03 12.47 5.67
N THR A 4 -13.13 12.11 4.99
CA THR A 4 -14.27 13.00 4.69
C THR A 4 -15.49 12.73 5.57
N PHE A 5 -15.67 11.50 6.07
CA PHE A 5 -16.82 11.14 6.91
C PHE A 5 -16.47 11.36 8.38
N LYS A 6 -17.00 12.45 8.95
CA LYS A 6 -16.86 12.85 10.36
C LYS A 6 -17.70 11.94 11.29
N THR A 7 -17.64 10.62 11.12
CA THR A 7 -18.51 9.64 11.80
C THR A 7 -17.72 8.43 12.28
N GLN A 8 -18.07 7.86 13.44
CA GLN A 8 -17.47 6.62 14.00
C GLN A 8 -17.49 5.42 13.02
N GLN A 9 -18.40 5.42 12.05
CA GLN A 9 -18.46 4.40 10.99
C GLN A 9 -17.34 4.49 9.94
N ALA A 10 -16.49 5.52 9.99
CA ALA A 10 -15.34 5.65 9.11
C ALA A 10 -14.25 4.60 9.43
N GLY A 11 -14.16 4.14 10.68
CA GLY A 11 -13.19 3.13 11.12
C GLY A 11 -13.30 1.81 10.35
N PRO A 12 -14.49 1.15 10.34
CA PRO A 12 -14.72 -0.07 9.56
C PRO A 12 -14.40 0.08 8.07
N LEU A 13 -14.70 1.24 7.47
CA LEU A 13 -14.39 1.50 6.06
C LEU A 13 -12.88 1.60 5.78
N MET A 14 -12.11 2.19 6.70
CA MET A 14 -10.65 2.19 6.60
C MET A 14 -10.09 0.77 6.67
N GLN A 15 -10.57 -0.02 7.62
CA GLN A 15 -10.13 -1.40 7.79
C GLN A 15 -10.43 -2.24 6.55
N GLN A 16 -11.62 -2.10 5.98
CA GLN A 16 -12.00 -2.81 4.76
C GLN A 16 -11.14 -2.39 3.57
N GLY A 17 -10.86 -1.10 3.43
CA GLY A 17 -9.98 -0.59 2.37
C GLY A 17 -8.56 -1.14 2.47
N LEU A 18 -8.00 -1.17 3.69
CA LEU A 18 -6.68 -1.76 3.94
C LEU A 18 -6.68 -3.26 3.65
N PHE A 19 -7.72 -3.99 4.09
CA PHE A 19 -7.87 -5.41 3.81
C PHE A 19 -7.86 -5.69 2.31
N LEU A 20 -8.63 -4.96 1.51
CA LEU A 20 -8.66 -5.12 0.06
C LEU A 20 -7.30 -4.80 -0.58
N ALA A 21 -6.62 -3.75 -0.12
CA ALA A 21 -5.29 -3.40 -0.60
C ALA A 21 -4.25 -4.48 -0.29
N VAL A 22 -4.31 -5.10 0.89
CA VAL A 22 -3.41 -6.21 1.25
C VAL A 22 -3.79 -7.50 0.50
N PHE A 23 -5.08 -7.79 0.36
CA PHE A 23 -5.58 -8.97 -0.33
C PHE A 23 -5.19 -8.99 -1.82
N LEU A 24 -5.29 -7.84 -2.50
CA LEU A 24 -4.92 -7.67 -3.90
C LEU A 24 -3.41 -7.46 -4.10
N SER A 25 -2.57 -7.86 -3.15
CA SER A 25 -1.11 -7.73 -3.21
C SER A 25 -0.42 -9.09 -3.17
N THR A 26 0.90 -9.11 -3.27
CA THR A 26 1.74 -10.32 -3.22
C THR A 26 1.97 -10.86 -1.79
N VAL A 27 1.10 -10.51 -0.84
CA VAL A 27 1.30 -10.83 0.58
C VAL A 27 1.33 -12.35 0.84
N TYR A 28 0.46 -13.11 0.17
CA TYR A 28 0.35 -14.57 0.33
C TYR A 28 1.23 -15.35 -0.66
N THR A 29 1.42 -14.80 -1.86
CA THR A 29 2.12 -15.47 -2.95
C THR A 29 3.13 -14.51 -3.59
N PRO A 30 4.40 -14.91 -3.71
CA PRO A 30 5.41 -14.11 -4.41
C PRO A 30 5.00 -13.77 -5.84
N GLN A 31 5.36 -12.58 -6.30
CA GLN A 31 5.07 -12.09 -7.66
C GLN A 31 5.33 -13.10 -8.79
N PRO A 32 6.46 -13.83 -8.84
CA PRO A 32 6.74 -14.77 -9.95
C PRO A 32 5.79 -15.99 -10.00
N LEU A 33 5.05 -16.26 -8.92
CA LEU A 33 4.12 -17.39 -8.83
C LEU A 33 2.66 -16.97 -9.07
N LEU A 34 2.37 -15.67 -9.10
CA LEU A 34 1.05 -15.14 -9.41
C LEU A 34 0.78 -15.18 -10.92
N ARG A 35 -0.41 -15.65 -11.30
CA ARG A 35 -0.85 -15.72 -12.70
C ARG A 35 -2.27 -15.19 -12.87
N GLY A 36 -2.59 -14.79 -14.09
CA GLY A 36 -3.92 -14.27 -14.46
C GLY A 36 -4.18 -12.85 -13.93
N TRP A 37 -5.45 -12.49 -13.80
CA TRP A 37 -5.91 -11.14 -13.45
C TRP A 37 -5.33 -10.63 -12.11
N LEU A 38 -5.11 -11.52 -11.14
CA LEU A 38 -4.59 -11.13 -9.83
C LEU A 38 -3.14 -10.61 -9.94
N ALA A 39 -2.33 -11.19 -10.84
CA ALA A 39 -0.96 -10.74 -11.09
C ALA A 39 -0.94 -9.31 -11.68
N GLU A 40 -1.86 -9.01 -12.59
CA GLU A 40 -2.01 -7.67 -13.17
C GLU A 40 -2.44 -6.65 -12.10
N THR A 41 -3.45 -6.99 -11.29
CA THR A 41 -3.91 -6.09 -10.21
C THR A 41 -2.86 -5.89 -9.13
N ALA A 42 -2.08 -6.92 -8.80
CA ALA A 42 -1.01 -6.84 -7.83
C ALA A 42 0.13 -5.94 -8.33
N GLY A 43 0.40 -5.90 -9.64
CA GLY A 43 1.40 -5.01 -10.25
C GLY A 43 1.05 -3.53 -10.17
N LEU A 44 -0.25 -3.19 -10.10
CA LEU A 44 -0.73 -1.81 -9.95
C LEU A 44 -0.85 -1.37 -8.48
N ASN A 45 -0.77 -2.31 -7.55
CA ASN A 45 -1.01 -2.06 -6.15
C ASN A 45 0.28 -1.59 -5.44
N PRO A 46 0.32 -0.37 -4.89
CA PRO A 46 1.52 0.14 -4.23
C PRO A 46 1.94 -0.69 -3.01
N VAL A 47 1.00 -1.40 -2.37
CA VAL A 47 1.29 -2.29 -1.24
C VAL A 47 2.20 -3.44 -1.68
N THR A 48 2.06 -3.92 -2.90
CA THR A 48 2.93 -4.96 -3.48
C THR A 48 4.40 -4.53 -3.45
N HIS A 49 4.70 -3.32 -3.90
CA HIS A 49 6.08 -2.84 -3.96
C HIS A 49 6.69 -2.66 -2.55
N VAL A 50 5.89 -2.24 -1.58
CA VAL A 50 6.32 -2.14 -0.18
C VAL A 50 6.62 -3.53 0.39
N LEU A 51 5.79 -4.52 0.08
CA LEU A 51 6.00 -5.90 0.53
C LEU A 51 7.24 -6.54 -0.11
N GLU A 52 7.47 -6.33 -1.41
CA GLU A 52 8.68 -6.83 -2.07
C GLU A 52 9.94 -6.16 -1.50
N LEU A 53 9.89 -4.86 -1.18
CA LEU A 53 10.97 -4.15 -0.46
C LEU A 53 11.24 -4.76 0.92
N ALA A 54 10.19 -5.07 1.69
CA ALA A 54 10.36 -5.72 2.98
C ALA A 54 10.90 -7.16 2.83
N ARG A 55 10.46 -7.88 1.79
CA ARG A 55 10.86 -9.26 1.51
C ARG A 55 12.35 -9.35 1.19
N GLN A 56 12.88 -8.51 0.30
CA GLN A 56 14.32 -8.49 -0.01
C GLN A 56 15.19 -8.12 1.21
N ALA A 57 14.65 -7.38 2.18
CA ALA A 57 15.38 -6.98 3.39
C ALA A 57 15.36 -8.04 4.50
N THR A 58 14.34 -8.92 4.52
CA THR A 58 14.09 -9.85 5.63
C THR A 58 14.27 -11.32 5.26
N VAL A 59 14.12 -11.68 3.97
CA VAL A 59 14.24 -13.07 3.50
C VAL A 59 15.66 -13.35 3.03
N VAL A 60 16.29 -14.32 3.68
CA VAL A 60 17.63 -14.80 3.31
C VAL A 60 17.58 -15.48 1.93
N GLY A 61 18.54 -15.16 1.06
CA GLY A 61 18.65 -15.73 -0.28
C GLY A 61 18.05 -14.87 -1.40
N ILE A 62 17.53 -13.69 -1.08
CA ILE A 62 17.16 -12.67 -2.08
C ILE A 62 18.29 -11.63 -2.13
N GLU A 63 19.00 -11.57 -3.26
CA GLU A 63 20.01 -10.54 -3.51
C GLU A 63 19.34 -9.15 -3.54
N PRO A 64 19.82 -8.17 -2.75
CA PRO A 64 19.30 -6.81 -2.79
C PRO A 64 19.43 -6.23 -4.20
N SER A 65 18.30 -5.82 -4.79
CA SER A 65 18.28 -5.28 -6.15
C SER A 65 17.64 -3.90 -6.17
N LEU A 66 18.27 -2.99 -6.91
CA LEU A 66 17.72 -1.66 -7.17
C LEU A 66 16.35 -1.73 -7.87
N ALA A 67 16.11 -2.79 -8.65
CA ALA A 67 14.84 -3.01 -9.35
C ALA A 67 13.66 -3.22 -8.39
N HIS A 68 13.88 -3.76 -7.19
CA HIS A 68 12.84 -3.94 -6.17
C HIS A 68 12.88 -2.84 -5.11
N THR A 69 14.07 -2.29 -4.86
CA THR A 69 14.26 -1.25 -3.85
C THR A 69 13.64 0.08 -4.25
N LEU A 70 13.87 0.55 -5.48
CA LEU A 70 13.41 1.85 -5.92
C LEU A 70 11.87 1.94 -5.97
N PRO A 71 11.13 0.98 -6.57
CA PRO A 71 9.68 1.02 -6.58
C PRO A 71 9.08 0.95 -5.17
N GLY A 72 9.67 0.14 -4.27
CA GLY A 72 9.19 0.02 -2.90
C GLY A 72 9.34 1.31 -2.09
N VAL A 73 10.49 1.98 -2.21
CA VAL A 73 10.74 3.26 -1.53
C VAL A 73 9.84 4.36 -2.10
N VAL A 74 9.70 4.43 -3.43
CA VAL A 74 8.81 5.39 -4.09
C VAL A 74 7.35 5.16 -3.69
N ALA A 75 6.89 3.90 -3.65
CA ALA A 75 5.54 3.57 -3.22
C ALA A 75 5.30 3.96 -1.75
N LEU A 76 6.25 3.65 -0.86
CA LEU A 76 6.15 3.99 0.56
C LEU A 76 6.09 5.51 0.77
N ALA A 77 7.01 6.26 0.15
CA ALA A 77 7.04 7.71 0.22
C ALA A 77 5.78 8.33 -0.40
N GLY A 78 5.35 7.84 -1.56
CA GLY A 78 4.16 8.30 -2.26
C GLY A 78 2.90 8.09 -1.44
N MET A 79 2.71 6.91 -0.83
CA MET A 79 1.60 6.63 0.07
C MET A 79 1.64 7.54 1.30
N GLY A 80 2.81 7.71 1.93
CA GLY A 80 2.98 8.59 3.08
C GLY A 80 2.61 10.04 2.78
N VAL A 81 3.11 10.58 1.66
CA VAL A 81 2.79 11.94 1.20
C VAL A 81 1.32 12.07 0.85
N PHE A 82 0.74 11.11 0.12
CA PHE A 82 -0.66 11.16 -0.29
C PHE A 82 -1.63 11.13 0.90
N PHE A 83 -1.49 10.15 1.79
CA PHE A 83 -2.36 10.05 2.97
C PHE A 83 -2.07 11.16 3.97
N GLY A 84 -0.82 11.57 4.13
CA GLY A 84 -0.43 12.72 4.96
C GLY A 84 -1.06 14.01 4.45
N ALA A 85 -1.01 14.27 3.15
CA ALA A 85 -1.65 15.44 2.54
C ALA A 85 -3.16 15.42 2.72
N LEU A 86 -3.83 14.27 2.50
CA LEU A 86 -5.26 14.14 2.74
C LEU A 86 -5.63 14.39 4.21
N CYS A 87 -4.83 13.89 5.15
CA CYS A 87 -5.01 14.12 6.57
C CYS A 87 -4.91 15.63 6.90
N LEU A 88 -3.85 16.29 6.44
CA LEU A 88 -3.64 17.73 6.66
C LEU A 88 -4.76 18.57 6.04
N VAL A 89 -5.22 18.23 4.83
CA VAL A 89 -6.36 18.88 4.18
C VAL A 89 -7.64 18.66 4.98
N GLY A 90 -7.87 17.45 5.48
CA GLY A 90 -9.01 17.14 6.35
C GLY A 90 -9.04 17.99 7.61
N VAL A 91 -7.91 18.11 8.31
CA VAL A 91 -7.77 18.95 9.51
C VAL A 91 -8.02 20.42 9.20
N ARG A 92 -7.43 20.96 8.11
CA ARG A 92 -7.65 22.36 7.69
C ARG A 92 -9.11 22.68 7.36
N ARG A 93 -9.87 21.70 6.86
CA ARG A 93 -11.30 21.85 6.56
C ARG A 93 -12.20 21.78 7.80
N MET A 94 -11.70 21.29 8.94
CA MET A 94 -12.44 21.28 10.20
C MET A 94 -12.25 22.55 11.02
N GLY A 95 -11.12 23.25 10.84
CA GLY A 95 -10.83 24.51 11.54
C GLY A 95 -11.42 25.77 10.91
N ARG A 96 -12.24 25.64 9.85
CA ARG A 96 -13.04 26.72 9.25
C ARG A 96 -14.51 26.39 9.44
#